data_AF-A0A2V8R258-F1
#
_entry.id   AF-A0A2V8R258-F1
#
_cell.length_a   1.000
_cell.length_b   1.000
_cell.length_c   1.000
_cell.angle_alpha   90.00
_cell.angle_beta   90.00
_cell.angle_gamma   90.00
#
_symmetry.space_group_name_H-M   'P 1'
#
loop_
_entity.id
_entity.type
_entity.pdbx_description
1 polymer ?
#
loop_
_entity_poly.entity_id
_entity_poly.type
_entity_poly.pdbx_seq_one_letter_code
_entity_poly.pdbx_strand_id
1 'polypeptide(L)'
;KVTWTERDPNQNQPPRITALDFSEPIQDLLSMIYFVRTQKLEVGRSFEIPVSDSGQVYRVPVAVVERKRIKCVLGRVNAIRIEPAMFGEGRMLRGEGKISIWITEDSRRLPVWAHLNLNIGAVDIRLKRITYQNVTGER
;
A
#
# COMPACT_ATOMS: atom_id res chain seq x y z
N LYS A 1 17.24 0.14 13.83
CA LYS A 1 16.81 -1.02 14.65
C LYS A 1 15.35 -0.85 15.06
N VAL A 2 14.47 -1.76 14.64
CA VAL A 2 13.08 -1.86 15.10
C VAL A 2 12.92 -3.17 15.85
N THR A 3 12.19 -3.13 16.96
CA THR A 3 11.92 -4.31 17.80
C THR A 3 10.41 -4.59 17.74
N TRP A 4 10.02 -5.77 17.26
CA TRP A 4 8.63 -6.23 17.30
C TRP A 4 8.50 -7.32 18.37
N THR A 5 7.58 -7.12 19.31
CA THR A 5 7.27 -7.96 20.48
C THR A 5 5.85 -8.52 20.40
N GLU A 6 5.67 -9.72 19.86
CA GLU A 6 4.37 -10.39 19.78
C GLU A 6 4.06 -11.19 21.06
N ARG A 7 2.88 -10.98 21.65
CA ARG A 7 2.40 -11.73 22.82
C ARG A 7 1.08 -12.40 22.49
N ASP A 8 1.06 -13.72 22.53
CA ASP A 8 -0.19 -14.49 22.49
C ASP A 8 -0.88 -14.41 23.86
N PRO A 9 -2.09 -13.86 23.97
CA PRO A 9 -2.81 -13.79 25.24
C PRO A 9 -3.30 -15.17 25.72
N ASN A 10 -3.37 -16.17 24.85
CA ASN A 10 -3.89 -17.51 25.14
C ASN A 10 -2.79 -18.53 25.44
N GLN A 11 -1.51 -18.17 25.26
CA GLN A 11 -0.37 -19.03 25.58
C GLN A 11 0.60 -18.31 26.51
N ASN A 12 0.93 -18.95 27.63
CA ASN A 12 1.86 -18.39 28.63
C ASN A 12 3.33 -18.60 28.19
N GLN A 13 3.66 -18.14 26.99
CA GLN A 13 5.00 -18.18 26.42
C GLN A 13 5.62 -16.76 26.45
N PRO A 14 6.96 -16.65 26.57
CA PRO A 14 7.62 -15.36 26.46
C PRO A 14 7.33 -14.72 25.10
N PRO A 15 7.19 -13.38 25.03
CA PRO A 15 6.85 -12.72 23.79
C PRO A 15 7.95 -12.94 22.75
N ARG A 16 7.55 -13.16 21.50
CA ARG A 16 8.49 -13.30 20.38
C ARG A 16 9.06 -11.93 20.06
N ILE A 17 10.36 -11.76 20.25
CA ILE A 17 11.08 -10.52 19.94
C ILE A 17 11.87 -10.72 18.66
N THR A 18 11.53 -9.96 17.61
CA THR A 18 12.32 -9.89 16.38
C THR A 18 12.94 -8.51 16.25
N ALA A 19 14.27 -8.46 16.13
CA ALA A 19 15.00 -7.24 15.87
C ALA A 19 15.34 -7.17 14.37
N LEU A 20 14.91 -6.11 13.71
CA LEU A 20 15.24 -5.82 12.32
C LEU A 20 16.22 -4.65 12.25
N ASP A 21 17.37 -4.91 11.63
CA ASP A 21 18.32 -3.88 11.23
C ASP A 21 18.15 -3.60 9.74
N PHE A 22 18.02 -2.33 9.39
CA PHE A 22 17.81 -1.87 8.02
C PHE A 22 18.65 -0.63 7.76
N SER A 23 19.19 -0.55 6.55
CA SER A 23 20.04 0.54 6.07
C SER A 23 19.29 1.55 5.18
N GLU A 24 18.05 1.26 4.81
CA GLU A 24 17.22 2.10 3.95
C GLU A 24 15.82 2.35 4.56
N PRO A 25 15.07 3.37 4.08
CA PRO A 25 13.71 3.61 4.55
C PRO A 25 12.79 2.42 4.28
N ILE A 26 12.15 1.91 5.33
CA ILE A 26 11.18 0.81 5.26
C ILE A 26 9.78 1.36 5.45
N GLN A 27 8.82 0.84 4.69
CA GLN A 27 7.40 1.14 4.83
C GLN A 27 6.67 -0.01 5.56
N ASP A 28 5.52 0.26 6.14
CA ASP A 28 4.48 -0.73 6.40
C ASP A 28 3.47 -0.71 5.24
N LEU A 29 2.50 -1.63 5.22
CA LEU A 29 1.51 -1.72 4.14
C LEU A 29 0.73 -0.41 3.91
N LEU A 30 0.36 0.30 4.97
CA LEU A 30 -0.37 1.55 4.84
C LEU A 30 0.54 2.67 4.35
N SER A 31 1.73 2.84 4.96
CA SER A 31 2.68 3.88 4.55
C SER A 31 3.22 3.64 3.13
N MET A 32 3.30 2.40 2.65
CA MET A 32 3.60 2.06 1.25
C MET A 32 2.66 2.79 0.28
N ILE A 33 1.35 2.83 0.58
CA ILE A 33 0.36 3.50 -0.28
C ILE A 33 0.64 5.01 -0.34
N TYR A 34 1.08 5.61 0.78
CA TYR A 34 1.48 7.02 0.80
C TYR A 34 2.79 7.26 0.06
N PHE A 35 3.77 6.37 0.22
CA PHE A 35 5.06 6.45 -0.46
C PHE A 35 4.93 6.40 -1.98
N VAL A 36 4.05 5.54 -2.51
CA VAL A 36 3.79 5.47 -3.97
C VAL A 36 3.40 6.84 -4.54
N ARG A 37 2.74 7.71 -3.77
CA ARG A 37 2.32 9.05 -4.22
C ARG A 37 3.49 9.98 -4.50
N THR A 38 4.68 9.70 -3.94
CA THR A 38 5.90 10.49 -4.19
C THR A 38 6.66 10.00 -5.42
N GLN A 39 6.38 8.78 -5.89
CA GLN A 39 7.07 8.14 -7.00
C GLN A 39 6.60 8.66 -8.36
N LYS A 40 7.46 8.47 -9.37
CA LYS A 40 7.12 8.71 -10.77
C LYS A 40 6.45 7.46 -11.34
N LEU A 41 5.15 7.53 -11.59
CA LEU A 41 4.37 6.40 -12.07
C LEU A 41 4.33 6.37 -13.60
N GLU A 42 5.39 5.82 -14.21
CA GLU A 42 5.47 5.62 -15.66
C GLU A 42 4.92 4.25 -16.07
N VAL A 43 3.85 4.22 -16.86
CA VAL A 43 3.29 2.97 -17.40
C VAL A 43 4.36 2.13 -18.10
N GLY A 44 4.40 0.84 -17.78
CA GLY A 44 5.40 -0.11 -18.28
C GLY A 44 6.68 -0.17 -17.44
N ARG A 45 6.83 0.69 -16.43
CA ARG A 45 7.94 0.62 -15.46
C ARG A 45 7.52 -0.07 -14.17
N SER A 46 8.52 -0.51 -13.42
CA SER A 46 8.37 -1.04 -12.07
C SER A 46 9.44 -0.45 -11.15
N PHE A 47 9.15 -0.47 -9.86
CA PHE A 47 10.08 -0.14 -8.79
C PHE A 47 9.82 -1.03 -7.58
N GLU A 48 10.76 -1.11 -6.65
CA GLU A 48 10.61 -1.95 -5.45
C GLU A 48 10.49 -1.08 -4.20
N ILE A 49 9.66 -1.52 -3.26
CA ILE A 49 9.51 -0.90 -1.94
C ILE A 49 9.86 -1.94 -0.88
N PRO A 50 10.79 -1.65 0.05
CA PRO A 50 10.96 -2.44 1.26
C PRO A 50 9.75 -2.25 2.17
N VAL A 51 9.01 -3.33 2.44
CA VAL A 51 7.83 -3.32 3.30
C VAL A 51 8.07 -4.27 4.47
N SER A 52 7.95 -3.76 5.69
CA SER A 52 7.96 -4.57 6.90
C SER A 52 6.54 -4.99 7.25
N ASP A 53 6.37 -6.28 7.47
CA ASP A 53 5.18 -6.85 8.09
C ASP A 53 5.58 -7.92 9.10
N SER A 54 5.00 -7.86 10.29
CA SER A 54 5.18 -8.88 11.34
C SER A 54 6.65 -9.23 11.65
N GLY A 55 7.53 -8.23 11.60
CA GLY A 55 8.96 -8.39 11.93
C GLY A 55 9.79 -9.03 10.81
N GLN A 56 9.25 -9.13 9.60
CA GLN A 56 9.98 -9.49 8.40
C GLN A 56 9.96 -8.35 7.40
N VAL A 57 11.01 -8.24 6.58
CA VAL A 57 11.09 -7.24 5.50
C VAL A 57 10.97 -7.94 4.15
N TYR A 58 10.00 -7.49 3.36
CA TYR A 58 9.72 -7.97 2.02
C TYR A 58 10.09 -6.88 1.00
N ARG A 59 10.79 -7.25 -0.07
CA ARG A 59 10.91 -6.40 -1.26
C ARG A 59 9.65 -6.59 -2.08
N VAL A 60 8.83 -5.55 -2.16
CA VAL A 60 7.58 -5.58 -2.92
C VAL A 60 7.78 -4.89 -4.26
N PRO A 61 7.83 -5.62 -5.38
CA PRO A 61 7.77 -5.03 -6.71
C PRO A 61 6.42 -4.38 -6.95
N VAL A 62 6.43 -3.16 -7.46
CA VAL A 62 5.25 -2.38 -7.83
C VAL A 62 5.30 -2.10 -9.32
N ALA A 63 4.41 -2.74 -10.07
CA ALA A 63 4.28 -2.50 -11.51
C ALA A 63 3.32 -1.32 -11.76
N VAL A 64 3.67 -0.44 -12.69
CA VAL A 64 2.79 0.63 -13.17
C VAL A 64 2.16 0.17 -14.49
N VAL A 65 0.87 -0.12 -14.47
CA VAL A 65 0.27 -1.02 -15.47
C VAL A 65 -0.47 -0.28 -16.56
N GLU A 66 -1.32 0.68 -16.22
CA GLU A 66 -2.14 1.39 -17.21
C GLU A 66 -2.58 2.77 -16.74
N ARG A 67 -3.01 3.60 -17.70
CA ARG A 67 -3.80 4.82 -17.47
C ARG A 67 -5.25 4.54 -17.80
N LYS A 68 -6.17 4.97 -16.95
CA LYS A 68 -7.60 4.79 -17.14
C LYS A 68 -8.40 5.95 -16.58
N ARG A 69 -9.44 6.38 -17.30
CA ARG A 69 -10.42 7.33 -16.79
C ARG A 69 -11.45 6.58 -15.93
N ILE A 70 -11.54 6.92 -14.64
CA ILE A 70 -12.39 6.23 -13.68
C ILE A 70 -13.38 7.17 -13.01
N LYS A 71 -14.57 6.64 -12.65
CA LYS A 71 -15.58 7.37 -11.87
C LYS A 71 -15.33 7.13 -10.38
N CYS A 72 -15.17 8.18 -9.61
CA CYS A 72 -15.04 8.13 -8.15
C CYS A 72 -15.80 9.31 -7.49
N VAL A 73 -15.65 9.49 -6.17
CA VAL A 73 -16.29 10.61 -5.44
C VAL A 73 -15.86 11.99 -5.97
N LEU A 74 -14.72 12.09 -6.64
CA LEU A 74 -14.21 13.33 -7.24
C LEU A 74 -14.74 13.57 -8.67
N GLY A 75 -15.69 12.76 -9.14
CA GLY A 75 -16.17 12.77 -10.52
C GLY A 75 -15.40 11.78 -11.41
N ARG A 76 -15.26 12.11 -12.70
CA ARG A 76 -14.47 11.30 -13.65
C ARG A 76 -13.04 11.83 -13.75
N VAL A 77 -12.09 11.09 -13.23
CA VAL A 77 -10.67 11.47 -13.15
C VAL A 77 -9.79 10.54 -13.99
N ASN A 78 -8.69 11.06 -14.52
CA ASN A 78 -7.61 10.21 -15.04
C ASN A 78 -6.86 9.62 -13.86
N ALA A 79 -6.59 8.32 -13.90
CA ALA A 79 -5.87 7.61 -12.87
C ALA A 79 -4.90 6.58 -13.47
N ILE A 80 -3.80 6.35 -12.76
CA ILE A 80 -2.81 5.34 -13.06
C ILE A 80 -3.06 4.14 -12.14
N ARG A 81 -3.06 2.94 -12.72
CA ARG A 81 -3.18 1.68 -11.98
C ARG A 81 -1.80 1.12 -11.67
N ILE A 82 -1.56 0.81 -10.41
CA ILE A 82 -0.40 0.06 -9.96
C ILE A 82 -0.80 -1.32 -9.42
N GLU A 83 0.13 -2.26 -9.49
CA GLU A 83 -0.01 -3.61 -8.95
C GLU A 83 1.21 -3.95 -8.09
N PRO A 84 1.10 -3.89 -6.75
CA PRO A 84 2.12 -4.41 -5.86
C PRO A 84 2.03 -5.94 -5.77
N ALA A 85 3.15 -6.62 -6.02
CA ALA A 85 3.25 -8.07 -6.06
C ALA A 85 3.46 -8.66 -4.65
N MET A 86 2.39 -8.70 -3.84
CA MET A 86 2.47 -9.08 -2.42
C MET A 86 2.06 -10.53 -2.12
N PHE A 87 1.42 -11.22 -3.07
CA PHE A 87 0.90 -12.58 -2.90
C PHE A 87 1.85 -13.65 -3.47
N GLY A 88 1.91 -14.79 -2.81
CA GLY A 88 2.65 -15.98 -3.25
C GLY A 88 3.49 -16.62 -2.14
N GLU A 89 4.07 -17.77 -2.43
CA GLU A 89 5.05 -18.39 -1.53
C GLU A 89 6.29 -17.49 -1.38
N GLY A 90 6.75 -17.32 -0.14
CA GLY A 90 7.88 -16.42 0.18
C GLY A 90 7.57 -14.93 0.03
N ARG A 91 6.32 -14.54 -0.24
CA ARG A 91 5.89 -13.14 -0.26
C ARG A 91 5.22 -12.73 1.04
N MET A 92 4.95 -11.42 1.17
CA MET A 92 4.32 -10.83 2.34
C MET A 92 2.99 -11.47 2.70
N LEU A 93 2.17 -11.83 1.70
CA LEU A 93 0.87 -12.47 1.88
C LEU A 93 0.92 -13.88 1.26
N ARG A 94 0.62 -14.89 2.07
CA ARG A 94 0.49 -16.28 1.60
C ARG A 94 -0.79 -16.46 0.80
N GLY A 95 -0.77 -17.40 -0.14
CA GLY A 95 -1.89 -17.73 -1.02
C GLY A 95 -1.91 -16.92 -2.30
N GLU A 96 -2.96 -17.13 -3.09
CA GLU A 96 -3.14 -16.47 -4.38
C GLU A 96 -4.03 -15.24 -4.22
N GLY A 97 -3.60 -14.15 -4.86
CA GLY A 97 -4.33 -12.90 -4.83
C GLY A 97 -3.66 -11.85 -5.70
N LYS A 98 -4.41 -10.80 -5.98
CA LYS A 98 -3.95 -9.66 -6.77
C LYS A 98 -4.59 -8.38 -6.27
N ILE A 99 -3.76 -7.39 -5.98
CA ILE A 99 -4.22 -6.05 -5.63
C ILE A 99 -3.91 -5.08 -6.77
N SER A 100 -4.90 -4.26 -7.12
CA SER A 100 -4.77 -3.13 -8.03
C SER A 100 -5.14 -1.85 -7.29
N ILE A 101 -4.34 -0.81 -7.41
CA ILE A 101 -4.59 0.49 -6.78
C ILE A 101 -4.59 1.56 -7.87
N TRP A 102 -5.65 2.36 -7.93
CA TRP A 102 -5.78 3.50 -8.84
C TRP A 102 -5.48 4.80 -8.12
N ILE A 103 -4.55 5.56 -8.68
CA ILE A 103 -4.04 6.83 -8.15
C ILE A 103 -4.32 7.93 -9.16
N THR A 104 -4.89 9.07 -8.74
CA THR A 104 -5.19 10.19 -9.65
C THR A 104 -3.94 10.71 -10.34
N GLU A 105 -4.08 11.10 -11.60
CA GLU A 105 -3.03 11.75 -12.39
C GLU A 105 -3.19 13.28 -12.31
N ASP A 106 -3.30 13.80 -11.08
CA ASP A 106 -3.26 15.22 -10.76
C ASP A 106 -2.17 15.49 -9.71
N SER A 107 -1.94 16.75 -9.36
CA SER A 107 -0.89 17.13 -8.40
C SER A 107 -1.04 16.47 -7.02
N ARG A 108 -2.26 16.02 -6.66
CA ARG A 108 -2.57 15.45 -5.36
C ARG A 108 -2.22 13.96 -5.28
N ARG A 109 -2.18 13.27 -6.43
CA ARG A 109 -1.85 11.84 -6.56
C ARG A 109 -2.58 10.99 -5.52
N LEU A 110 -3.91 11.03 -5.56
CA LEU A 110 -4.79 10.44 -4.56
C LEU A 110 -5.12 8.99 -4.92
N PRO A 111 -4.91 8.02 -4.01
CA PRO A 111 -5.51 6.70 -4.13
C PRO A 111 -7.03 6.83 -4.05
N VAL A 112 -7.74 6.43 -5.11
CA VAL A 112 -9.20 6.62 -5.22
C VAL A 112 -9.97 5.30 -5.24
N TRP A 113 -9.30 4.22 -5.61
CA TRP A 113 -9.85 2.86 -5.62
C TRP A 113 -8.71 1.87 -5.42
N ALA A 114 -8.94 0.85 -4.59
CA ALA A 114 -8.17 -0.38 -4.60
C ALA A 114 -9.12 -1.56 -4.77
N HIS A 115 -8.72 -2.52 -5.58
CA HIS A 115 -9.44 -3.76 -5.82
C HIS A 115 -8.51 -4.92 -5.49
N LEU A 116 -8.92 -5.73 -4.52
CA LEU A 116 -8.23 -6.93 -4.12
C LEU A 116 -9.05 -8.13 -4.61
N ASN A 117 -8.46 -8.95 -5.49
CA ASN A 117 -9.04 -10.19 -5.96
C ASN A 117 -8.32 -11.36 -5.27
N LEU A 118 -9.08 -12.22 -4.59
CA LEU A 118 -8.62 -13.41 -3.89
C LEU A 118 -9.40 -14.63 -4.42
N ASN A 119 -8.88 -15.83 -4.18
CA ASN A 119 -9.59 -17.06 -4.58
C ASN A 119 -10.95 -17.21 -3.90
N ILE A 120 -11.13 -16.61 -2.72
CA ILE A 120 -12.36 -16.68 -1.92
C ILE A 120 -13.34 -15.53 -2.20
N GLY A 121 -13.00 -14.59 -3.09
CA GLY A 121 -13.82 -13.42 -3.39
C GLY A 121 -13.00 -12.16 -3.61
N ALA A 122 -13.68 -11.02 -3.67
CA ALA A 122 -13.05 -9.73 -3.92
C ALA A 122 -13.40 -8.68 -2.87
N VAL A 123 -12.47 -7.77 -2.62
CA VAL A 123 -12.65 -6.60 -1.75
C VAL A 123 -12.42 -5.34 -2.57
N ASP A 124 -13.40 -4.43 -2.53
CA ASP A 124 -13.33 -3.11 -3.13
C ASP A 124 -13.22 -2.02 -2.08
N ILE A 125 -12.12 -1.27 -2.11
CA ILE A 125 -11.88 -0.12 -1.23
C ILE A 125 -11.99 1.15 -2.08
N ARG A 126 -12.96 2.00 -1.80
CA ARG A 126 -13.20 3.23 -2.57
C ARG A 126 -13.10 4.46 -1.70
N LEU A 127 -12.45 5.51 -2.22
CA LEU A 127 -12.44 6.82 -1.57
C LEU A 127 -13.87 7.35 -1.49
N LYS A 128 -14.34 7.60 -0.26
CA LYS A 128 -15.72 8.05 0.01
C LYS A 128 -15.85 9.56 0.14
N ARG A 129 -14.84 10.25 0.66
CA ARG A 129 -14.82 11.70 0.86
C ARG A 129 -13.39 12.17 1.11
N ILE A 130 -13.11 13.42 0.76
CA ILE A 130 -11.91 14.15 1.21
C ILE A 130 -12.40 15.36 1.99
N THR A 131 -11.80 15.59 3.15
CA THR A 131 -12.02 16.81 3.93
C THR A 131 -10.68 17.51 4.07
N TYR A 132 -10.64 18.79 3.75
CA TYR A 132 -9.49 19.64 3.99
C TYR A 132 -9.74 20.43 5.27
N GLN A 133 -8.76 20.49 6.17
CA GLN A 133 -8.85 21.45 7.27
C GLN A 133 -8.57 22.83 6.70
N ASN A 134 -9.58 23.71 6.76
CA ASN A 134 -9.36 25.12 6.53
C ASN A 134 -8.56 25.63 7.73
N VAL A 135 -7.26 25.85 7.57
CA VAL A 135 -6.49 26.64 8.53
C VAL A 135 -6.86 28.09 8.26
N THR A 136 -7.90 28.59 8.94
CA THR A 136 -8.17 30.02 9.06
C THR A 136 -7.03 30.64 9.84
N GLY A 137 -5.99 31.07 9.12
CA GLY A 137 -4.97 31.96 9.65
C GLY A 137 -5.51 33.38 9.62
N GLU A 138 -5.89 33.92 10.78
CA GLU A 138 -5.84 35.36 11.01
C GLU A 138 -4.39 35.81 10.74
N ARG A 139 -4.24 36.76 9.82
CA ARG A 139 -3.01 37.52 9.60
C ARG A 139 -3.02 38.74 10.50
#